data_AF-A0A919HP31-F1
#
_entry.id   AF-A0A919HP31-F1
#
_cell.length_a   1.000
_cell.length_b   1.000
_cell.length_c   1.000
_cell.angle_alpha   90.00
_cell.angle_beta   90.00
_cell.angle_gamma   90.00
#
_symmetry.space_group_name_H-M   'P 1'
#
loop_
_entity.id
_entity.type
_entity.pdbx_description
1 polymer ?
#
loop_
_entity_poly.entity_id
_entity_poly.type
_entity_poly.pdbx_seq_one_letter_code
_entity_poly.pdbx_strand_id
1 'polypeptide(L)'
;MDLLWINGENFRTLKQANLLLTGWAESLPNWRYVDLQKPVREDFSVATEGAESPWGSAQLTFIARRGQTPQPPTSPQALLAFARAHPGSVTYPRPPDFTGTALLEQLLIALTDQPAALRQPPQPATFAAVTAPLWRYLDALHPALWRAGKDFPASPARMDAMLNRHPPPVADV
;
A
#
# COMPACT_ATOMS: atom_id res chain seq x y z
N MET A 1 -3.54 17.72 25.28
CA MET A 1 -3.01 17.46 23.92
C MET A 1 -3.91 18.23 22.98
N ASP A 2 -3.39 19.23 22.29
CA ASP A 2 -4.19 20.13 21.44
C ASP A 2 -4.11 19.75 19.95
N LEU A 3 -3.01 19.09 19.55
CA LEU A 3 -2.81 18.51 18.22
C LEU A 3 -2.14 17.15 18.37
N LEU A 4 -2.56 16.18 17.56
CA LEU A 4 -1.99 14.83 17.50
C LEU A 4 -1.78 14.44 16.04
N TRP A 5 -0.63 13.83 15.75
CA TRP A 5 -0.37 13.21 14.47
C TRP A 5 -0.75 11.73 14.52
N ILE A 6 -1.69 11.33 13.66
CA ILE A 6 -2.23 9.97 13.58
C ILE A 6 -2.30 9.52 12.12
N ASN A 7 -2.43 8.21 11.91
CA ASN A 7 -2.78 7.64 10.60
C ASN A 7 -4.32 7.57 10.44
N GLY A 8 -4.79 7.25 9.24
CA GLY A 8 -6.22 7.21 8.95
C GLY A 8 -7.01 6.13 9.69
N GLU A 9 -6.39 5.00 10.06
CA GLU A 9 -7.02 3.98 10.91
C GLU A 9 -7.35 4.52 12.32
N ASN A 10 -6.39 5.21 12.93
CA ASN A 10 -6.59 5.87 14.22
C ASN A 10 -7.54 7.06 14.10
N PHE A 11 -7.51 7.83 13.00
CA PHE A 11 -8.48 8.89 12.71
C PHE A 11 -9.90 8.33 12.71
N ARG A 12 -10.16 7.27 11.94
CA ARG A 12 -11.47 6.58 11.91
C ARG A 12 -11.90 6.15 13.31
N THR A 13 -11.00 5.54 14.07
CA THR A 13 -11.30 5.04 15.43
C THR A 13 -11.70 6.18 16.37
N LEU A 14 -10.93 7.26 16.41
CA LEU A 14 -11.22 8.44 17.23
C LEU A 14 -12.51 9.13 16.79
N LYS A 15 -12.75 9.21 15.48
CA LYS A 15 -13.97 9.79 14.91
C LYS A 15 -15.21 9.00 15.30
N GLN A 16 -15.19 7.68 15.18
CA GLN A 16 -16.29 6.81 15.60
C GLN A 16 -16.58 6.90 17.10
N ALA A 17 -15.55 7.17 17.91
CA ALA A 17 -15.68 7.39 19.34
C ALA A 17 -16.08 8.83 19.73
N ASN A 18 -16.32 9.72 18.76
CA ASN A 18 -16.61 11.15 18.97
C ASN A 18 -15.52 11.88 19.78
N LEU A 19 -14.25 11.54 19.54
CA LEU A 19 -13.09 12.12 20.25
C LEU A 19 -12.36 13.22 19.46
N LEU A 20 -12.90 13.62 18.30
CA LEU A 20 -12.31 14.65 17.44
C LEU A 20 -13.20 15.88 17.34
N LEU A 21 -12.60 17.07 17.43
CA LEU A 21 -13.25 18.32 17.08
C LEU A 21 -13.36 18.44 15.56
N THR A 22 -14.53 18.81 15.03
CA THR A 22 -14.79 18.96 13.59
C THR A 22 -14.80 20.43 13.16
N GLY A 23 -14.67 20.68 11.86
CA GLY A 23 -14.80 22.01 11.24
C GLY A 23 -13.63 22.98 11.45
N TRP A 24 -12.69 22.68 12.35
CA TRP A 24 -11.57 23.58 12.64
C TRP A 24 -10.60 23.70 11.46
N ALA A 25 -10.30 22.61 10.76
CA ALA A 25 -9.27 22.61 9.72
C ALA A 25 -9.63 23.53 8.54
N GLU A 26 -10.89 23.51 8.11
CA GLU A 26 -11.36 24.34 6.99
C GLU A 26 -11.55 25.81 7.39
N SER A 27 -11.59 26.12 8.69
CA SER A 27 -11.69 27.49 9.19
C SER A 27 -10.34 28.23 9.20
N LEU A 28 -9.23 27.51 9.00
CA LEU A 28 -7.90 28.10 9.04
C LEU A 28 -7.68 29.08 7.87
N PRO A 29 -7.02 30.25 8.09
CA PRO A 29 -6.79 31.24 7.03
C PRO A 29 -6.04 30.69 5.80
N ASN A 30 -5.26 29.63 5.99
CA ASN A 30 -4.47 29.00 4.93
C ASN A 30 -5.15 27.80 4.27
N TRP A 31 -6.38 27.44 4.68
CA TRP A 31 -7.18 26.43 3.97
C TRP A 31 -7.35 26.78 2.48
N ARG A 32 -7.37 28.07 2.14
CA ARG A 32 -7.36 28.59 0.77
C ARG A 32 -6.21 28.08 -0.12
N TYR A 33 -5.14 27.54 0.46
CA TYR A 33 -4.00 26.98 -0.27
C TYR A 33 -4.06 25.45 -0.42
N VAL A 34 -5.06 24.80 0.19
CA VAL A 34 -5.23 23.36 0.09
C VAL A 34 -5.77 23.01 -1.31
N ASP A 35 -5.10 22.08 -1.96
CA ASP A 35 -5.53 21.54 -3.25
C ASP A 35 -6.71 20.58 -3.07
N LEU A 36 -7.92 21.08 -3.32
CA LEU A 36 -9.17 20.32 -3.20
C LEU A 36 -9.39 19.30 -4.33
N GLN A 37 -8.51 19.24 -5.34
CA GLN A 37 -8.54 18.16 -6.33
C GLN A 37 -7.97 16.86 -5.76
N LYS A 38 -7.21 16.94 -4.66
CA LYS A 38 -6.74 15.78 -3.89
C LYS A 38 -7.81 15.33 -2.89
N PRO A 39 -7.78 14.05 -2.45
CA PRO A 39 -8.74 13.54 -1.47
C PRO A 39 -8.43 14.04 -0.05
N VAL A 40 -8.45 15.35 0.18
CA VAL A 40 -8.16 16.00 1.48
C VAL A 40 -9.37 16.08 2.40
N ARG A 41 -10.54 15.66 1.91
CA ARG A 41 -11.82 15.64 2.63
C ARG A 41 -12.29 14.23 2.97
N GLU A 42 -11.48 13.23 2.67
CA GLU A 42 -11.73 11.83 2.98
C GLU A 42 -10.43 11.18 3.43
N ASP A 43 -10.44 10.49 4.56
CA ASP A 43 -9.33 9.67 5.04
C ASP A 43 -9.83 8.26 5.38
N PHE A 44 -9.20 7.22 4.82
CA PHE A 44 -9.62 5.82 4.94
C PHE A 44 -11.13 5.60 4.66
N SER A 45 -11.65 6.25 3.61
CA SER A 45 -13.07 6.22 3.23
C SER A 45 -14.04 6.81 4.27
N VAL A 46 -13.52 7.62 5.19
CA VAL A 46 -14.31 8.39 6.15
C VAL A 46 -14.16 9.87 5.82
N ALA A 47 -15.29 10.57 5.65
CA ALA A 47 -15.27 12.02 5.44
C ALA A 47 -14.51 12.70 6.59
N THR A 48 -13.65 13.68 6.31
CA THR A 48 -12.87 14.33 7.38
C THR A 48 -13.74 15.25 8.23
N GLU A 49 -14.71 15.92 7.61
CA GLU A 49 -15.59 16.93 8.23
C GLU A 49 -14.78 18.05 8.92
N GLY A 50 -13.60 18.37 8.38
CA GLY A 50 -12.69 19.36 8.93
C GLY A 50 -12.08 18.99 10.27
N ALA A 51 -12.10 17.70 10.65
CA ALA A 51 -11.51 17.20 11.90
C ALA A 51 -9.99 17.01 11.83
N GLU A 52 -9.41 17.08 10.63
CA GLU A 52 -7.97 17.00 10.41
C GLU A 52 -7.53 18.00 9.34
N SER A 53 -6.30 18.50 9.47
CA SER A 53 -5.67 19.38 8.48
C SER A 53 -4.67 18.57 7.65
N PRO A 54 -4.73 18.63 6.31
CA PRO A 54 -3.85 17.85 5.46
C PRO A 54 -2.40 18.33 5.58
N TRP A 55 -1.52 17.43 6.00
CA TRP A 55 -0.07 17.71 6.15
C TRP A 55 0.77 17.24 4.96
N GLY A 56 0.43 16.08 4.39
CA GLY A 56 1.15 15.49 3.27
C GLY A 56 0.46 14.24 2.74
N SER A 57 0.96 13.71 1.62
CA SER A 57 0.48 12.45 1.02
C SER A 57 1.58 11.39 1.08
N ALA A 58 1.20 10.15 1.36
CA ALA A 58 2.08 8.99 1.21
C ALA A 58 1.84 8.32 -0.15
N GLN A 59 2.90 7.74 -0.73
CA GLN A 59 2.81 6.94 -1.94
C GLN A 59 3.60 5.65 -1.76
N LEU A 60 2.99 4.52 -2.13
CA LEU A 60 3.70 3.25 -2.24
C LEU A 60 4.72 3.34 -3.38
N THR A 61 6.00 3.24 -3.04
CA THR A 61 7.11 3.32 -3.99
C THR A 61 7.83 1.99 -4.07
N PHE A 62 8.08 1.50 -5.29
CA PHE A 62 8.93 0.34 -5.52
C PHE A 62 10.38 0.80 -5.71
N ILE A 63 11.30 0.19 -4.96
CA ILE A 63 12.73 0.46 -5.05
C ILE A 63 13.40 -0.73 -5.75
N ALA A 64 14.17 -0.45 -6.80
CA ALA A 64 14.83 -1.49 -7.58
C ALA A 64 16.18 -1.03 -8.11
N ARG A 65 17.06 -1.98 -8.44
CA ARG A 65 18.33 -1.68 -9.10
C ARG A 65 18.06 -1.34 -10.57
N ARG A 66 18.47 -0.14 -11.01
CA ARG A 66 18.26 0.32 -12.40
C ARG A 66 18.82 -0.64 -13.45
N GLY A 67 19.98 -1.25 -13.18
CA GLY A 67 20.59 -2.22 -14.10
C GLY A 67 19.78 -3.51 -14.31
N GLN A 68 18.96 -3.90 -13.34
CA GLN A 68 18.05 -5.06 -13.44
C GLN A 68 16.66 -4.67 -13.92
N THR A 69 16.32 -3.38 -13.86
CA THR A 69 14.96 -2.87 -14.08
C THR A 69 15.00 -1.62 -14.96
N PRO A 70 15.57 -1.70 -16.19
CA PRO A 70 15.66 -0.54 -17.07
C PRO A 70 14.28 0.00 -17.47
N GLN A 71 13.29 -0.90 -17.57
CA GLN A 71 11.88 -0.56 -17.72
C GLN A 71 11.13 -1.07 -16.49
N PRO A 72 10.73 -0.20 -15.55
CA PRO A 72 10.03 -0.62 -14.34
C PRO A 72 8.64 -1.19 -14.69
N PRO A 73 8.20 -2.27 -14.02
CA PRO A 73 6.84 -2.76 -14.18
C PRO A 73 5.80 -1.71 -13.80
N THR A 74 4.80 -1.50 -14.64
CA THR A 74 3.75 -0.48 -14.45
C THR A 74 2.36 -1.07 -14.18
N SER A 75 2.24 -2.39 -14.09
CA SER A 75 0.99 -3.10 -13.79
C SER A 75 1.25 -4.37 -12.97
N PRO A 76 0.23 -4.93 -12.28
CA PRO A 76 0.36 -6.21 -11.61
C PRO A 76 0.86 -7.32 -12.54
N GLN A 77 0.37 -7.37 -13.78
CA GLN A 77 0.76 -8.38 -14.76
C GLN A 77 2.22 -8.21 -15.20
N ALA A 78 2.67 -6.97 -15.39
CA ALA A 78 4.08 -6.68 -15.68
C ALA A 78 4.98 -7.06 -14.50
N LEU A 79 4.54 -6.80 -13.26
CA LEU A 79 5.29 -7.18 -12.05
C LEU A 79 5.40 -8.70 -11.92
N LEU A 80 4.33 -9.45 -12.21
CA LEU A 80 4.34 -10.91 -12.23
C LEU A 80 5.29 -11.46 -13.29
N ALA A 81 5.23 -10.90 -14.51
CA ALA A 81 6.14 -11.29 -15.58
C ALA A 81 7.61 -11.02 -15.21
N PHE A 82 7.88 -9.86 -14.62
CA PHE A 82 9.21 -9.51 -14.12
C PHE A 82 9.69 -10.48 -13.03
N ALA A 83 8.86 -10.78 -12.03
CA ALA A 83 9.22 -11.72 -10.96
C ALA A 83 9.54 -13.12 -11.52
N ARG A 84 8.78 -13.59 -12.52
CA ARG A 84 9.04 -14.87 -13.20
C ARG A 84 10.33 -14.87 -14.00
N ALA A 85 10.65 -13.76 -14.67
CA ALA A 85 11.89 -13.61 -15.44
C ALA A 85 13.12 -13.46 -14.52
N HIS A 86 12.93 -12.99 -13.29
CA HIS A 86 13.98 -12.78 -12.29
C HIS A 86 13.61 -13.42 -10.95
N PRO A 87 13.55 -14.77 -10.87
CA PRO A 87 13.11 -15.46 -9.66
C PRO A 87 13.93 -15.06 -8.44
N GLY A 88 13.25 -14.76 -7.34
CA GLY A 88 13.89 -14.39 -6.08
C GLY A 88 14.32 -12.93 -5.95
N SER A 89 14.16 -12.11 -7.00
CA SER A 89 14.57 -10.69 -6.99
C SER A 89 13.52 -9.73 -6.42
N VAL A 90 12.26 -10.17 -6.33
CA VAL A 90 11.13 -9.39 -5.85
C VAL A 90 10.71 -9.87 -4.47
N THR A 91 10.39 -8.95 -3.57
CA THR A 91 9.83 -9.24 -2.25
C THR A 91 9.06 -8.03 -1.71
N TYR A 92 8.26 -8.24 -0.68
CA TYR A 92 7.60 -7.20 0.11
C TYR A 92 7.58 -7.61 1.60
N PRO A 93 7.38 -6.71 2.56
CA PRO A 93 7.27 -7.09 3.96
C PRO A 93 5.97 -7.86 4.21
N ARG A 94 5.99 -8.86 5.10
CA ARG A 94 4.75 -9.58 5.42
C ARG A 94 3.79 -8.70 6.23
N PRO A 95 2.47 -8.75 5.96
CA PRO A 95 1.48 -8.26 6.93
C PRO A 95 1.73 -8.84 8.35
N PRO A 96 1.48 -8.08 9.44
CA PRO A 96 0.74 -6.82 9.49
C PRO A 96 1.59 -5.56 9.22
N ASP A 97 2.77 -5.68 8.61
CA ASP A 97 3.55 -4.49 8.20
C ASP A 97 2.72 -3.56 7.30
N PHE A 98 2.83 -2.26 7.55
CA PHE A 98 2.06 -1.22 6.85
C PHE A 98 2.35 -1.19 5.35
N THR A 99 3.62 -1.29 4.94
CA THR A 99 4.00 -1.29 3.52
C THR A 99 3.55 -2.57 2.82
N GLY A 100 3.65 -3.71 3.51
CA GLY A 100 3.11 -4.97 3.03
C GLY A 100 1.60 -4.92 2.80
N THR A 101 0.86 -4.36 3.75
CA THR A 101 -0.60 -4.20 3.68
C THR A 101 -1.01 -3.26 2.55
N ALA A 102 -0.36 -2.09 2.45
CA ALA A 102 -0.61 -1.13 1.37
C ALA A 102 -0.35 -1.72 -0.03
N LEU A 103 0.66 -2.59 -0.19
CA LEU A 103 0.88 -3.32 -1.45
C LEU A 103 -0.30 -4.24 -1.79
N LEU A 104 -0.79 -5.00 -0.82
CA LEU A 104 -1.91 -5.93 -1.04
C LEU A 104 -3.20 -5.18 -1.37
N GLU A 105 -3.46 -4.06 -0.71
CA GLU A 105 -4.59 -3.16 -1.02
C GLU A 105 -4.49 -2.60 -2.44
N GLN A 106 -3.31 -2.10 -2.83
CA GLN A 106 -3.08 -1.59 -4.18
C GLN A 106 -3.28 -2.69 -5.25
N LEU A 107 -2.80 -3.90 -4.99
CA LEU A 107 -3.03 -5.05 -5.86
C LEU A 107 -4.52 -5.42 -5.93
N LEU A 108 -5.24 -5.41 -4.81
CA LEU A 108 -6.68 -5.68 -4.79
C LEU A 108 -7.45 -4.67 -5.64
N ILE A 109 -7.15 -3.37 -5.46
CA ILE A 109 -7.76 -2.28 -6.24
C ILE A 109 -7.49 -2.46 -7.73
N ALA A 110 -6.26 -2.83 -8.10
CA ALA A 110 -5.86 -2.98 -9.49
C ALA A 110 -6.39 -4.27 -10.15
N LEU A 111 -6.68 -5.32 -9.38
CA LEU A 111 -7.03 -6.65 -9.89
C LEU A 111 -8.52 -6.99 -9.79
N THR A 112 -9.27 -6.35 -8.89
CA THR A 112 -10.69 -6.65 -8.71
C THR A 112 -11.49 -6.26 -9.95
N ASP A 113 -12.48 -7.09 -10.30
CA ASP A 113 -13.52 -6.77 -11.28
C ASP A 113 -14.71 -6.02 -10.65
N GLN A 114 -14.68 -5.80 -9.32
CA GLN A 114 -15.75 -5.16 -8.56
C GLN A 114 -15.23 -3.93 -7.76
N PRO A 115 -14.66 -2.91 -8.42
CA PRO A 115 -14.05 -1.76 -7.73
C PRO A 115 -15.05 -0.95 -6.89
N ALA A 116 -16.33 -0.96 -7.26
CA ALA A 116 -17.38 -0.30 -6.48
C ALA A 116 -17.61 -0.97 -5.11
N ALA A 117 -17.38 -2.28 -5.00
CA ALA A 117 -17.55 -3.02 -3.74
C ALA A 117 -16.49 -2.61 -2.71
N LEU A 118 -15.30 -2.18 -3.14
CA LEU A 118 -14.22 -1.72 -2.25
C LEU A 118 -14.54 -0.39 -1.55
N ARG A 119 -15.55 0.36 -2.03
CA ARG A 119 -16.02 1.61 -1.39
C ARG A 119 -17.10 1.38 -0.34
N GLN A 120 -17.49 0.13 -0.11
CA GLN A 120 -18.51 -0.25 0.85
C GLN A 120 -17.91 -1.13 1.94
N PRO A 121 -18.49 -1.16 3.15
CA PRO A 121 -18.10 -2.13 4.15
C PRO A 121 -18.16 -3.56 3.58
N PRO A 122 -17.14 -4.40 3.85
CA PRO A 122 -17.07 -5.75 3.29
C PRO A 122 -18.30 -6.57 3.70
N GLN A 123 -18.95 -7.19 2.72
CA GLN A 123 -20.11 -8.05 2.96
C GLN A 123 -19.66 -9.51 2.96
N PRO A 124 -19.99 -10.31 4.00
CA PRO A 124 -19.58 -11.72 4.07
C PRO A 124 -19.98 -12.53 2.83
N ALA A 125 -21.15 -12.22 2.24
CA ALA A 125 -21.68 -12.91 1.07
C ALA A 125 -20.88 -12.66 -0.23
N THR A 126 -20.17 -11.53 -0.35
CA THR A 126 -19.45 -11.14 -1.57
C THR A 126 -17.94 -11.05 -1.40
N PHE A 127 -17.44 -11.01 -0.15
CA PHE A 127 -16.02 -10.83 0.17
C PHE A 127 -15.10 -11.79 -0.58
N ALA A 128 -15.44 -13.08 -0.60
CA ALA A 128 -14.66 -14.10 -1.29
C ALA A 128 -14.57 -13.82 -2.80
N ALA A 129 -15.69 -13.44 -3.43
CA ALA A 129 -15.71 -13.12 -4.86
C ALA A 129 -14.92 -11.85 -5.18
N VAL A 130 -15.12 -10.78 -4.41
CA VAL A 130 -14.44 -9.47 -4.59
C VAL A 130 -12.92 -9.60 -4.47
N THR A 131 -12.44 -10.46 -3.55
CA THR A 131 -11.00 -10.64 -3.28
C THR A 131 -10.36 -11.78 -4.06
N ALA A 132 -11.13 -12.66 -4.70
CA ALA A 132 -10.61 -13.81 -5.44
C ALA A 132 -9.52 -13.46 -6.48
N PRO A 133 -9.59 -12.35 -7.24
CA PRO A 133 -8.53 -11.98 -8.18
C PRO A 133 -7.17 -11.74 -7.50
N LEU A 134 -7.16 -11.14 -6.31
CA LEU A 134 -5.93 -10.95 -5.53
C LEU A 134 -5.31 -12.29 -5.16
N TRP A 135 -6.08 -13.21 -4.61
CA TRP A 135 -5.56 -14.50 -4.15
C TRP A 135 -4.98 -15.33 -5.31
N ARG A 136 -5.68 -15.41 -6.43
CA ARG A 136 -5.15 -16.07 -7.65
C ARG A 136 -3.85 -15.43 -8.15
N TYR A 137 -3.75 -14.11 -8.06
CA TYR A 137 -2.53 -13.40 -8.44
C TYR A 137 -1.36 -13.71 -7.49
N LEU A 138 -1.61 -13.73 -6.18
CA LEU A 138 -0.60 -14.06 -5.18
C LEU A 138 -0.13 -15.52 -5.31
N ASP A 139 -1.03 -16.46 -5.55
CA ASP A 139 -0.69 -17.87 -5.82
C ASP A 139 0.26 -18.00 -7.03
N ALA A 140 0.07 -17.16 -8.05
CA ALA A 140 0.94 -17.13 -9.23
C ALA A 140 2.27 -16.38 -9.01
N LEU A 141 2.28 -15.38 -8.13
CA LEU A 141 3.43 -14.51 -7.85
C LEU A 141 4.39 -15.13 -6.83
N HIS A 142 3.88 -15.65 -5.72
CA HIS A 142 4.67 -16.12 -4.58
C HIS A 142 5.76 -17.12 -4.97
N PRO A 143 5.55 -18.11 -5.86
CA PRO A 143 6.60 -19.04 -6.27
C PRO A 143 7.82 -18.36 -6.89
N ALA A 144 7.66 -17.16 -7.48
CA ALA A 144 8.72 -16.39 -8.11
C ALA A 144 9.37 -15.35 -7.18
N LEU A 145 8.81 -15.11 -5.99
CA LEU A 145 9.37 -14.16 -5.03
C LEU A 145 10.63 -14.68 -4.35
N TRP A 146 11.32 -13.79 -3.65
CA TRP A 146 12.40 -14.14 -2.73
C TRP A 146 11.97 -15.30 -1.81
N ARG A 147 12.81 -16.34 -1.74
CA ARG A 147 12.54 -17.60 -1.02
C ARG A 147 11.19 -18.25 -1.40
N ALA A 148 10.76 -18.09 -2.65
CA ALA A 148 9.49 -18.60 -3.19
C ALA A 148 8.27 -18.20 -2.34
N GLY A 149 8.31 -17.01 -1.73
CA GLY A 149 7.21 -16.51 -0.89
C GLY A 149 7.00 -17.30 0.41
N LYS A 150 7.94 -18.18 0.79
CA LYS A 150 7.88 -18.93 2.07
C LYS A 150 8.38 -18.10 3.25
N ASP A 151 9.15 -17.06 2.95
CA ASP A 151 9.73 -16.14 3.91
C ASP A 151 9.67 -14.73 3.33
N PHE A 152 9.57 -13.74 4.20
CA PHE A 152 9.43 -12.34 3.82
C PHE A 152 10.25 -11.47 4.79
N PRO A 153 10.81 -10.36 4.31
CA PRO A 153 11.43 -9.35 5.15
C PRO A 153 10.47 -8.87 6.26
N ALA A 154 11.00 -8.67 7.46
CA ALA A 154 10.21 -8.21 8.60
C ALA A 154 9.86 -6.71 8.54
N SER A 155 10.53 -5.93 7.67
CA SER A 155 10.30 -4.49 7.53
C SER A 155 10.86 -3.93 6.22
N PRO A 156 10.44 -2.72 5.81
CA PRO A 156 11.05 -1.99 4.69
C PRO A 156 12.57 -1.79 4.84
N ALA A 157 13.04 -1.43 6.03
CA ALA A 157 14.47 -1.25 6.30
C ALA A 157 15.27 -2.54 6.04
N ARG A 158 14.66 -3.71 6.31
CA ARG A 158 15.28 -5.00 5.96
C ARG A 158 15.40 -5.19 4.45
N MET A 159 14.41 -4.74 3.68
CA MET A 159 14.45 -4.77 2.21
C MET A 159 15.54 -3.85 1.65
N ASP A 160 15.66 -2.64 2.17
CA ASP A 160 16.72 -1.70 1.77
C ASP A 160 18.11 -2.32 2.00
N ALA A 161 18.31 -2.95 3.17
CA ALA A 161 19.53 -3.68 3.46
C ALA A 161 19.76 -4.88 2.52
N MET A 162 18.70 -5.54 2.01
CA MET A 162 18.81 -6.61 1.01
C MET A 162 19.20 -6.05 -0.37
N LEU A 163 18.63 -4.92 -0.77
CA LEU A 163 18.94 -4.23 -2.03
C LEU A 163 20.38 -3.70 -2.06
N ASN A 164 20.88 -3.21 -0.93
CA ASN A 164 22.23 -2.64 -0.82
C ASN A 164 23.34 -3.70 -0.74
N ARG A 165 23.01 -4.96 -0.44
CA ARG A 165 24.00 -6.05 -0.50
C ARG A 165 24.35 -6.33 -1.97
N HIS A 166 25.65 -6.36 -2.27
CA HIS A 166 26.13 -6.85 -3.56
C HIS A 166 25.71 -8.32 -3.71
N PRO A 167 25.23 -8.74 -4.89
CA PRO A 167 25.09 -10.17 -5.14
C PRO A 167 26.45 -10.84 -4.91
N PRO A 168 26.50 -12.03 -4.28
CA PRO A 168 27.74 -12.80 -4.26
C PRO A 168 28.23 -12.98 -5.71
N PRO A 169 29.55 -13.00 -5.96
CA PRO A 169 30.05 -13.37 -7.27
C PRO A 169 29.41 -14.70 -7.66
N VAL A 170 28.90 -14.77 -8.89
CA VAL A 170 28.42 -16.03 -9.46
C VAL A 170 29.60 -16.99 -9.37
N ALA A 171 29.44 -18.10 -8.65
CA ALA A 171 30.46 -19.14 -8.67
C ALA A 171 30.46 -19.69 -10.10
N ASP A 172 31.56 -19.45 -10.82
CA ASP A 172 31.82 -20.11 -12.10
C ASP A 172 31.73 -21.62 -11.88
N VAL A 173 30.87 -22.28 -12.64
CA VAL A 173 30.82 -23.75 -12.79
C VAL A 173 31.32 -24.10 -14.18
#